data_AF-A0A0Q7SHZ6-F1
#
_entry.id   AF-A0A0Q7SHZ6-F1
#
_cell.length_a   1.000
_cell.length_b   1.000
_cell.length_c   1.000
_cell.angle_alpha   90.00
_cell.angle_beta   90.00
_cell.angle_gamma   90.00
#
_symmetry.space_group_name_H-M   'P 1'
#
loop_
_entity.id
_entity.type
_entity.pdbx_description
1 polymer ?
#
loop_
_entity_poly.entity_id
_entity_poly.type
_entity_poly.pdbx_seq_one_letter_code
_entity_poly.pdbx_strand_id
1 'polypeptide(L)' 'MNTVTLIDGSQADSASEAWRHECEARHIANLPSREQRQDYVAAVAKRRGETAGQALEQLATRIYTAKRQAIRAARA' A
#
# COMPACT_ATOMS: atom_id res chain seq x y z
N MET A 1 -19.34 -8.34 9.93
CA MET A 1 -17.98 -7.79 9.82
C MET A 1 -17.20 -8.76 8.94
N ASN A 2 -16.66 -8.29 7.81
CA ASN A 2 -16.04 -9.16 6.80
C ASN A 2 -14.52 -9.14 7.00
N THR A 3 -13.89 -10.31 7.08
CA THR A 3 -12.46 -10.42 7.31
C THR A 3 -11.71 -10.37 5.98
N VAL A 4 -10.60 -9.64 5.93
CA VAL A 4 -9.69 -9.55 4.78
C VAL A 4 -8.28 -9.90 5.21
N THR A 5 -7.53 -10.52 4.30
CA THR A 5 -6.12 -10.83 4.51
C THR A 5 -5.24 -9.70 3.97
N LEU A 6 -4.41 -9.14 4.84
CA LEU A 6 -3.45 -8.08 4.52
C LEU A 6 -2.20 -8.65 3.83
N ILE A 7 -1.34 -7.77 3.31
CA ILE A 7 -0.14 -8.17 2.57
C ILE A 7 0.88 -8.92 3.44
N ASP A 8 0.83 -8.75 4.75
CA ASP A 8 1.68 -9.47 5.71
C ASP A 8 1.08 -10.82 6.17
N GLY A 9 -0.09 -11.19 5.64
CA GLY A 9 -0.81 -12.43 5.99
C GLY A 9 -1.72 -12.31 7.21
N SER A 10 -1.71 -11.18 7.91
CA SER A 10 -2.63 -10.94 9.03
C SER A 10 -4.08 -10.78 8.56
N GLN A 11 -5.02 -11.08 9.47
CA GLN A 11 -6.45 -10.89 9.23
C GLN A 11 -6.90 -9.58 9.86
N ALA A 12 -7.61 -8.76 9.08
CA ALA A 12 -8.20 -7.50 9.54
C ALA A 12 -9.69 -7.45 9.22
N ASP A 13 -10.46 -6.72 10.01
CA ASP A 13 -11.83 -6.40 9.62
C ASP A 13 -11.84 -5.39 8.46
N SER A 14 -12.75 -5.56 7.51
CA SER A 14 -12.85 -4.69 6.33
C SER A 14 -13.32 -3.26 6.64
N ALA A 15 -13.73 -2.96 7.87
CA ALA A 15 -14.00 -1.59 8.33
C ALA A 15 -12.88 -1.02 9.23
N SER A 16 -11.79 -1.78 9.45
CA SER A 16 -10.68 -1.35 10.30
C SER A 16 -9.79 -0.29 9.64
N GLU A 17 -9.10 0.51 10.47
CA GLU A 17 -8.06 1.44 9.99
C GLU A 17 -6.87 0.71 9.35
N ALA A 18 -6.56 -0.52 9.79
CA ALA A 18 -5.53 -1.34 9.17
C ALA A 18 -5.87 -1.65 7.70
N TRP A 19 -7.12 -2.01 7.42
CA TRP A 19 -7.57 -2.24 6.05
C TRP A 19 -7.65 -0.94 5.24
N ARG A 20 -8.11 0.16 5.84
CA ARG A 20 -8.09 1.49 5.18
C ARG A 20 -6.68 1.91 4.78
N HIS A 21 -5.71 1.70 5.66
CA HIS A 21 -4.30 2.01 5.41
C HIS A 21 -3.73 1.16 4.27
N GLU A 22 -4.04 -0.14 4.24
CA GLU A 22 -3.60 -0.99 3.13
C GLU A 22 -4.31 -0.64 1.81
N CYS A 23 -5.59 -0.26 1.83
CA CYS A 23 -6.29 0.23 0.64
C CYS A 23 -5.59 1.45 0.03
N GLU A 24 -5.18 2.42 0.86
CA GLU A 24 -4.45 3.61 0.41
C GLU A 24 -3.09 3.22 -0.18
N ALA A 25 -2.37 2.29 0.46
CA ALA A 25 -1.11 1.77 -0.06
C ALA A 25 -1.26 1.02 -1.40
N ARG A 26 -2.35 0.23 -1.54
CA ARG A 26 -2.71 -0.46 -2.80
C ARG A 26 -3.02 0.55 -3.91
N HIS A 27 -3.69 1.66 -3.58
CA HIS A 27 -3.91 2.75 -4.54
C HIS A 27 -2.59 3.31 -5.05
N ILE A 28 -1.67 3.66 -4.16
CA ILE A 28 -0.34 4.19 -4.51
C ILE A 28 0.44 3.18 -5.36
N ALA A 29 0.46 1.90 -4.97
CA ALA A 29 1.17 0.85 -5.72
C ALA A 29 0.65 0.66 -7.16
N ASN A 30 -0.58 1.12 -7.46
CA ASN A 30 -1.18 1.08 -8.79
C ASN A 30 -1.03 2.37 -9.60
N LEU A 31 -0.50 3.46 -9.01
CA LEU A 31 -0.22 4.69 -9.76
C LEU A 31 0.82 4.41 -10.86
N PRO A 32 0.65 4.98 -12.07
CA PRO A 32 1.45 4.59 -13.22
C PRO A 32 2.91 5.03 -13.12
N SER A 33 3.18 6.26 -12.66
CA SER A 33 4.55 6.78 -12.57
C SER A 33 5.13 6.75 -11.16
N ARG A 34 6.46 6.78 -11.07
CA ARG A 34 7.18 6.91 -9.79
C ARG A 34 6.88 8.26 -9.14
N GLU A 35 6.86 9.32 -9.94
CA GLU A 35 6.57 10.69 -9.51
C GLU A 35 5.20 10.78 -8.83
N GLN A 36 4.15 10.23 -9.43
CA GLN A 36 2.80 10.24 -8.84
C GLN A 36 2.74 9.52 -7.47
N ARG A 37 3.53 8.44 -7.30
CA ARG A 37 3.64 7.76 -6.01
C ARG A 37 4.32 8.65 -4.97
N GLN A 38 5.41 9.32 -5.35
CA GLN A 38 6.14 10.24 -4.48
C GLN A 38 5.31 11.46 -4.10
N ASP A 39 4.60 12.05 -5.05
CA ASP A 39 3.70 13.19 -4.81
C ASP A 39 2.58 12.83 -3.83
N TYR A 40 2.00 11.63 -3.97
CA TYR A 40 0.97 11.17 -3.03
C TYR A 40 1.54 11.01 -1.62
N VAL A 41 2.67 10.35 -1.48
CA VAL A 41 3.35 10.16 -0.18
C VAL A 41 3.71 11.49 0.46
N ALA A 42 4.28 12.42 -0.31
CA ALA A 42 4.63 13.76 0.17
C ALA A 42 3.38 14.55 0.61
N ALA A 43 2.28 14.42 -0.12
CA ALA A 43 1.01 15.04 0.25
C ALA A 43 0.42 14.45 1.53
N VAL A 44 0.60 13.14 1.78
CA VAL A 44 0.21 12.49 3.04
C VAL A 44 1.13 12.93 4.18
N ALA A 45 2.45 12.95 3.97
CA ALA A 45 3.43 13.41 4.96
C ALA A 45 3.11 14.84 5.42
N LYS A 46 2.82 15.75 4.48
CA LYS A 46 2.41 17.13 4.77
C LYS A 46 1.13 17.21 5.61
N ARG A 47 0.16 16.31 5.41
CA ARG A 47 -1.16 16.36 6.07
C ARG A 47 -1.20 15.61 7.40
N ARG A 48 -0.48 14.48 7.50
CA ARG A 48 -0.59 13.50 8.60
C ARG A 48 0.74 13.27 9.33
N GLY A 49 1.81 13.93 8.91
CA GLY A 49 3.15 13.82 9.47
C GLY A 49 4.06 12.85 8.72
N GLU A 50 5.37 13.08 8.81
CA GLU A 50 6.41 12.30 8.13
C GLU A 50 6.30 10.80 8.41
N THR A 51 6.08 10.41 9.67
CA THR A 51 5.92 9.00 10.05
C THR A 51 4.78 8.32 9.30
N ALA A 52 3.66 9.02 9.10
CA ALA A 52 2.52 8.48 8.35
C ALA A 52 2.83 8.33 6.86
N GLY A 53 3.54 9.31 6.27
CA GLY A 53 4.02 9.22 4.89
C GLY A 53 4.98 8.05 4.67
N GLN A 54 5.97 7.92 5.56
CA GLN A 54 6.96 6.83 5.51
C GLN A 54 6.33 5.45 5.68
N ALA A 55 5.42 5.28 6.64
CA ALA A 55 4.70 4.02 6.83
C ALA A 55 3.92 3.62 5.57
N LEU A 56 3.25 4.59 4.95
CA LEU A 56 2.47 4.39 3.74
C LEU A 56 3.35 4.05 2.53
N GLU A 57 4.48 4.73 2.35
CA GLU A 57 5.46 4.44 1.29
C GLU A 57 6.03 3.03 1.42
N GLN A 58 6.41 2.62 2.63
CA GLN A 58 6.94 1.28 2.89
C GLN A 58 5.92 0.19 2.58
N LEU A 59 4.65 0.41 2.94
CA LEU A 59 3.59 -0.54 2.66
C LEU A 59 3.28 -0.62 1.14
N ALA A 60 3.20 0.53 0.47
CA ALA A 60 2.98 0.58 -0.97
C ALA A 60 4.12 -0.11 -1.75
N THR A 61 5.36 0.09 -1.31
CA THR A 61 6.54 -0.57 -1.90
C THR A 61 6.49 -2.09 -1.73
N ARG A 62 6.10 -2.59 -0.56
CA ARG A 62 5.89 -4.04 -0.31
C ARG A 62 4.85 -4.61 -1.25
N ILE A 63 3.69 -3.96 -1.38
CA ILE A 63 2.59 -4.38 -2.26
C ILE A 63 3.04 -4.39 -3.74
N TYR A 64 3.69 -3.32 -4.20
CA TYR A 64 4.20 -3.23 -5.57
C TYR A 64 5.18 -4.37 -5.88
N THR A 65 6.09 -4.65 -4.95
CA THR A 65 7.11 -5.69 -5.09
C THR A 65 6.47 -7.08 -5.17
N ALA A 66 5.56 -7.40 -4.24
CA ALA A 66 4.82 -8.66 -4.25
C ALA A 66 4.03 -8.86 -5.55
N LYS A 67 3.33 -7.81 -6.02
CA LYS A 67 2.60 -7.83 -7.31
C LYS A 67 3.52 -8.13 -8.48
N ARG A 68 4.70 -7.49 -8.53
CA ARG A 68 5.70 -7.70 -9.58
C ARG A 68 6.29 -9.11 -9.54
N GLN A 69 6.53 -9.66 -8.36
CA GLN A 69 7.00 -11.04 -8.19
C GLN A 69 5.96 -12.05 -8.68
N ALA A 70 4.69 -11.88 -8.27
CA ALA A 70 3.59 -12.74 -8.71
C ALA A 70 3.43 -12.74 -10.24
N ILE A 71 3.50 -11.56 -10.87
CA ILE A 71 3.42 -11.43 -12.34
C ILE A 71 4.58 -12.15 -13.03
N ARG A 72 5.80 -12.07 -12.48
CA ARG A 72 6.97 -12.76 -13.04
C ARG A 72 6.84 -14.27 -12.90
N ALA A 73 6.42 -14.75 -11.73
CA ALA A 73 6.21 -16.17 -11.47
C ALA A 73 5.13 -16.77 -12.40
N ALA A 74 4.05 -16.03 -12.66
CA ALA A 74 2.98 -16.48 -13.57
C ALA A 74 3.37 -16.48 -15.06
N ARG A 75 4.52 -15.90 -15.43
CA ARG A 75 5.04 -15.84 -16.80
C ARG A 75 6.19 -16.82 -17.04
N ALA A 76 6.72 -17.45 -15.99
CA ALA A 76 7.77 -18.46 -16.05
C ALA A 76 7.13 -19.84 -16.23
#